data_AF-A0A0L6DGJ1-F1
#
_entry.id   AF-A0A0L6DGJ1-F1
#
_cell.length_a   1.000
_cell.length_b   1.000
_cell.length_c   1.000
_cell.angle_alpha   90.00
_cell.angle_beta   90.00
_cell.angle_gamma   90.00
#
_symmetry.space_group_name_H-M   'P 1'
#
loop_
_entity.id
_entity.type
_entity.pdbx_description
1 polymer ?
#
loop_
_entity_poly.entity_id
_entity_poly.type
_entity_poly.pdbx_seq_one_letter_code
_entity_poly.pdbx_strand_id
1 'polypeptide(L)'
;MWTVGFIIAKLIPFFNQLLTIISPLFSVWFTFGLCGVMWFYDIHPLFAKNDESRALDTPMKKLLYICSIIAIVLSVATAPLGLYSAAESIKAGYSAGTFSHRFSC
;
A
#
# COMPACT_ATOMS: atom_id res chain seq x y z
N MET A 1 12.94 7.25 25.08
CA MET A 1 11.50 6.93 24.92
C MET A 1 10.54 8.11 25.18
N TRP A 2 11.01 9.36 25.30
CA TRP A 2 10.11 10.53 25.42
C TRP A 2 9.67 11.10 24.06
N THR A 3 10.57 11.13 23.08
CA THR A 3 10.33 11.71 21.74
C THR A 3 9.22 11.00 20.97
N VAL A 4 9.17 9.66 21.06
CA VAL A 4 8.13 8.85 20.41
C VAL A 4 6.75 9.16 21.00
N GLY A 5 6.64 9.31 22.33
CA GLY A 5 5.40 9.71 22.98
C GLY A 5 4.93 11.12 22.55
N PHE A 6 5.88 12.03 22.34
CA PHE A 6 5.57 13.38 21.86
C PHE A 6 5.02 13.37 20.42
N ILE A 7 5.53 12.47 19.57
CA ILE A 7 5.05 12.28 18.19
C ILE A 7 3.65 11.66 18.18
N ILE A 8 3.41 10.62 18.99
CA ILE A 8 2.09 9.99 19.12
C ILE A 8 1.05 11.00 19.66
N ALA A 9 1.43 11.85 20.61
CA ALA A 9 0.54 12.89 21.15
C ALA A 9 0.11 13.92 20.09
N LYS A 10 0.94 14.17 19.07
CA LYS A 10 0.55 15.00 17.91
C LYS A 10 -0.39 14.28 16.96
N LEU A 11 -0.37 12.95 16.92
CA LEU A 11 -1.22 12.12 16.07
C LEU A 11 -2.67 11.99 16.58
N ILE A 12 -2.91 12.10 17.89
CA ILE A 12 -4.24 11.98 18.54
C ILE A 12 -5.38 12.68 17.76
N PRO A 13 -5.26 13.96 17.35
CA PRO A 13 -6.34 14.65 16.64
C PRO A 13 -6.67 14.09 15.24
N PHE A 14 -5.77 13.35 14.60
CA PHE A 14 -5.96 12.80 13.25
C PHE A 14 -5.79 11.27 13.18
N PHE A 15 -5.69 10.62 14.34
CA PHE A 15 -5.37 9.20 14.44
C PHE A 15 -6.39 8.32 13.74
N ASN A 16 -7.67 8.64 13.85
CA ASN A 16 -8.75 7.84 13.28
C ASN A 16 -8.72 7.84 11.73
N GLN A 17 -8.47 9.00 11.11
CA GLN A 17 -8.30 9.10 9.66
C GLN A 17 -7.05 8.35 9.18
N LEU A 18 -5.93 8.47 9.92
CA LEU A 18 -4.69 7.77 9.59
C LEU A 18 -4.87 6.24 9.67
N LEU A 19 -5.49 5.73 10.74
CA LEU A 19 -5.76 4.31 10.90
C LEU A 19 -6.65 3.74 9.80
N THR A 20 -7.70 4.48 9.43
CA THR A 20 -8.66 4.08 8.39
C THR A 20 -7.98 3.91 7.03
N ILE A 21 -6.88 4.61 6.77
CA ILE A 21 -6.13 4.52 5.50
C ILE A 21 -4.99 3.50 5.60
N ILE A 22 -4.25 3.46 6.71
CA ILE A 22 -3.13 2.53 6.87
C ILE A 22 -3.61 1.07 6.91
N SER A 23 -4.75 0.79 7.53
CA SER A 23 -5.32 -0.57 7.61
C SER A 23 -5.55 -1.21 6.22
N PRO A 24 -6.32 -0.60 5.30
CA PRO A 24 -6.50 -1.16 3.96
C PRO A 24 -5.22 -1.11 3.13
N LEU A 25 -4.36 -0.10 3.30
CA LEU A 25 -3.09 -0.01 2.56
C LEU A 25 -2.14 -1.15 2.94
N PHE A 26 -2.01 -1.44 4.23
CA PHE A 26 -1.27 -2.59 4.73
C PHE A 26 -1.91 -3.89 4.24
N SER A 27 -3.22 -4.04 4.36
CA SER A 27 -3.93 -5.23 3.89
C SER A 27 -3.71 -5.51 2.40
N VAL A 28 -3.79 -4.48 1.55
CA VAL A 28 -3.56 -4.58 0.10
C VAL A 28 -2.09 -4.91 -0.21
N TRP A 29 -1.14 -4.25 0.48
CA TRP A 29 0.28 -4.48 0.25
C TRP A 29 0.72 -5.90 0.62
N PHE A 30 0.22 -6.41 1.76
CA PHE A 30 0.56 -7.77 2.21
C PHE A 30 -0.19 -8.86 1.44
N THR A 31 -1.45 -8.62 1.06
CA THR A 31 -2.26 -9.63 0.37
C THR A 31 -1.95 -9.67 -1.14
N PHE A 32 -1.86 -8.52 -1.79
CA PHE A 32 -1.70 -8.43 -3.25
C PHE A 32 -0.26 -8.10 -3.68
N GLY A 33 0.48 -7.29 -2.91
CA GLY A 33 1.87 -6.96 -3.22
C GLY A 33 2.79 -8.18 -3.09
N LEU A 34 2.87 -8.77 -1.90
CA LEU A 34 3.73 -9.96 -1.65
C LEU A 34 3.30 -11.19 -2.47
N CYS A 35 2.00 -11.50 -2.50
CA CYS A 35 1.50 -12.64 -3.27
C CYS A 35 1.68 -12.45 -4.79
N GLY A 36 1.44 -11.22 -5.29
CA GLY A 36 1.65 -10.88 -6.69
C GLY A 36 3.12 -11.02 -7.12
N VAL A 37 4.06 -10.52 -6.30
CA VAL A 37 5.50 -10.63 -6.57
C VAL A 37 5.98 -12.08 -6.53
N MET A 38 5.52 -12.87 -5.55
CA MET A 38 5.87 -14.30 -5.44
C MET A 38 5.43 -15.07 -6.70
N TRP A 39 4.20 -14.84 -7.15
CA TRP A 39 3.64 -15.51 -8.32
C TRP A 39 4.28 -15.04 -9.63
N PHE A 40 4.61 -13.75 -9.73
CA PHE A 40 5.36 -13.21 -10.87
C PHE A 40 6.75 -13.86 -10.94
N TYR A 41 7.47 -13.96 -9.83
CA TYR A 41 8.77 -14.63 -9.77
C TYR A 41 8.68 -16.09 -10.21
N ASP A 42 7.63 -16.81 -9.80
CA ASP A 42 7.49 -18.23 -10.12
C ASP A 42 7.10 -18.50 -11.59
N ILE A 43 6.34 -17.60 -12.24
CA ILE A 43 5.93 -17.82 -13.63
C ILE A 43 6.93 -17.21 -14.64
N HIS A 44 7.70 -16.20 -14.24
CA HIS A 44 8.49 -15.43 -15.18
C HIS A 44 9.69 -16.23 -15.74
N PRO A 45 9.80 -16.37 -17.09
CA PRO A 45 10.81 -17.22 -17.72
C PRO A 45 12.25 -16.73 -17.54
N LEU A 46 12.43 -15.48 -17.12
CA LEU A 46 13.73 -14.84 -16.90
C LEU A 46 14.36 -15.22 -15.55
N PHE A 47 13.58 -15.79 -14.63
CA PHE A 47 14.06 -16.37 -13.37
C PHE A 47 14.13 -17.91 -13.43
N ALA A 48 13.87 -18.49 -14.61
CA ALA A 48 14.02 -19.92 -14.82
C ALA A 48 15.50 -20.31 -14.63
N LYS A 49 15.74 -21.30 -13.79
CA LYS A 49 17.07 -21.92 -13.63
C LYS A 49 17.45 -22.59 -14.96
N ASN A 50 18.74 -22.68 -15.27
CA ASN A 50 19.27 -23.13 -16.56
C ASN A 50 18.73 -24.49 -17.10
N ASP A 51 18.06 -25.29 -16.25
CA ASP A 51 17.48 -26.60 -16.58
C ASP A 51 15.94 -26.63 -16.60
N GLU A 52 15.23 -25.50 -16.40
CA GLU A 52 13.75 -25.47 -16.36
C GLU A 52 13.14 -24.71 -17.55
N SER A 53 12.34 -25.39 -18.37
CA SER A 53 11.53 -24.74 -19.40
C SER A 53 10.23 -24.17 -18.79
N ARG A 54 10.28 -22.95 -18.26
CA ARG A 54 9.08 -22.20 -17.80
C ARG A 54 8.38 -21.54 -18.99
N ALA A 55 7.71 -22.35 -19.82
CA ALA A 55 6.97 -21.87 -20.97
C ALA A 55 5.52 -21.47 -20.61
N LEU A 56 5.09 -20.31 -21.11
CA LEU A 56 3.75 -19.74 -20.95
C LEU A 56 2.74 -20.31 -21.98
N ASP A 57 2.81 -21.62 -22.24
CA ASP A 57 2.06 -22.23 -23.36
C ASP A 57 0.56 -22.40 -23.08
N THR A 58 0.16 -22.51 -21.82
CA THR A 58 -1.25 -22.70 -21.44
C THR A 58 -1.95 -21.35 -21.28
N PRO A 59 -3.13 -21.11 -21.89
CA PRO A 59 -3.87 -19.86 -21.74
C PRO A 59 -4.22 -19.54 -20.28
N MET A 60 -4.44 -20.57 -19.45
CA MET A 60 -4.66 -20.43 -18.01
C MET A 60 -3.44 -19.87 -17.28
N LYS A 61 -2.22 -20.31 -17.64
CA LYS A 61 -0.97 -19.78 -17.06
C LYS A 61 -0.74 -18.32 -17.46
N LYS A 62 -1.08 -17.96 -18.70
CA LYS A 62 -1.04 -16.57 -19.18
C LYS A 62 -2.05 -15.68 -18.45
N LEU A 63 -3.25 -16.18 -18.18
CA LEU A 63 -4.27 -15.46 -17.40
C LEU A 63 -3.81 -15.23 -15.95
N LEU A 64 -3.27 -16.27 -15.30
CA LEU A 64 -2.73 -16.16 -13.94
C LEU A 64 -1.56 -15.15 -13.87
N TYR A 65 -0.67 -15.17 -14.86
CA TYR A 65 0.42 -14.19 -14.98
C TYR A 65 -0.09 -12.74 -15.10
N ILE A 66 -1.08 -12.49 -15.95
CA ILE A 66 -1.70 -11.17 -16.12
C ILE A 66 -2.38 -10.73 -14.81
N CYS A 67 -3.10 -11.63 -14.14
CA CYS A 67 -3.77 -11.33 -12.88
C CYS A 67 -2.78 -10.91 -11.78
N SER A 68 -1.63 -11.60 -11.67
CA SER A 68 -0.57 -11.24 -10.72
C SER A 68 0.06 -9.88 -11.04
N ILE A 69 0.28 -9.55 -12.31
CA ILE A 69 0.77 -8.21 -12.70
C ILE A 69 -0.24 -7.14 -12.30
N ILE A 70 -1.54 -7.35 -12.57
CA ILE A 70 -2.59 -6.41 -12.19
C ILE A 70 -2.61 -6.22 -10.66
N ALA A 71 -2.46 -7.30 -9.88
CA ALA A 71 -2.40 -7.23 -8.42
C ALA A 71 -1.21 -6.38 -7.92
N ILE A 72 -0.03 -6.56 -8.52
CA ILE A 72 1.15 -5.73 -8.20
C ILE A 72 0.88 -4.26 -8.56
N VAL A 73 0.38 -3.98 -9.76
CA VAL A 73 0.08 -2.61 -10.21
C VAL A 73 -0.93 -1.94 -9.30
N LEU A 74 -2.01 -2.64 -8.90
CA LEU A 74 -3.00 -2.12 -7.96
C LEU A 74 -2.39 -1.80 -6.59
N SER A 75 -1.50 -2.67 -6.09
CA SER A 75 -0.82 -2.43 -4.81
C SER A 75 0.11 -1.21 -4.85
N VAL A 76 0.86 -1.03 -5.95
CA VAL A 76 1.76 0.11 -6.13
C VAL A 76 0.98 1.40 -6.40
N ALA A 77 -0.15 1.34 -7.11
CA ALA A 77 -0.97 2.51 -7.40
C ALA A 77 -1.75 3.00 -6.18
N THR A 78 -2.24 2.10 -5.32
CA THR A 78 -3.03 2.46 -4.13
C THR A 78 -2.19 3.10 -3.02
N ALA A 79 -0.90 2.82 -2.94
CA ALA A 79 -0.01 3.44 -1.95
C ALA A 79 0.11 4.98 -2.07
N PRO A 80 0.48 5.57 -3.23
CA PRO A 80 0.54 7.02 -3.39
C PRO A 80 -0.86 7.65 -3.38
N LEU A 81 -1.87 6.97 -3.93
CA LEU A 81 -3.25 7.48 -3.90
C LEU A 81 -3.79 7.59 -2.46
N GLY A 82 -3.52 6.58 -1.64
CA GLY A 82 -3.87 6.56 -0.22
C GLY A 82 -3.14 7.65 0.57
N LEU A 83 -1.85 7.86 0.29
CA LEU A 83 -1.07 8.93 0.91
C LEU A 83 -1.60 10.32 0.51
N TYR A 84 -1.95 10.51 -0.76
CA TYR A 84 -2.52 11.76 -1.26
C TYR A 84 -3.87 12.06 -0.60
N SER A 85 -4.77 11.07 -0.52
CA SER A 85 -6.06 11.20 0.17
C SER A 85 -5.89 11.54 1.65
N ALA A 86 -4.91 10.94 2.33
CA ALA A 86 -4.58 11.28 3.72
C ALA A 86 -4.13 12.74 3.87
N ALA A 87 -3.23 13.20 2.99
CA ALA A 87 -2.76 14.57 3.01
C ALA A 87 -3.88 15.58 2.75
N GLU A 88 -4.80 15.28 1.83
CA GLU A 88 -5.95 16.14 1.54
C GLU A 88 -6.96 16.16 2.69
N SER A 89 -7.23 15.01 3.32
CA SER A 89 -8.12 14.91 4.49
C SER A 89 -7.61 15.75 5.66
N ILE A 90 -6.29 15.79 5.86
CA ILE A 90 -5.66 16.64 6.88
C ILE A 90 -5.84 18.12 6.51
N LYS A 91 -5.57 18.52 5.26
CA LYS A 91 -5.76 19.92 4.81
C LYS A 91 -7.22 20.37 4.97
N ALA A 92 -8.17 19.53 4.58
CA ALA A 92 -9.59 19.79 4.72
C ALA A 92 -9.99 19.95 6.19
N GLY A 93 -9.44 19.11 7.08
CA GLY A 93 -9.63 19.24 8.53
C GLY A 93 -9.11 20.56 9.11
N TYR A 94 -7.97 21.07 8.61
CA TYR A 94 -7.47 22.40 9.01
C TYR A 94 -8.33 23.55 8.45
N SER A 95 -8.81 23.45 7.20
CA SER A 95 -9.66 24.48 6.58
C SER A 95 -11.07 24.56 7.15
N ALA A 96 -11.61 23.44 7.65
CA ALA A 96 -12.93 23.40 8.29
C ALA A 96 -12.94 23.98 9.72
N GLY A 97 -11.79 24.42 10.26
CA GLY A 97 -11.69 25.04 11.58
C GLY A 97 -11.82 24.07 12.77
N THR A 98 -11.83 22.76 12.54
CA THR A 98 -11.90 21.72 13.59
C THR A 98 -10.57 21.52 14.34
N PHE A 99 -9.47 22.11 13.86
CA PHE A 99 -8.18 22.11 14.55
C PHE A 99 -7.72 23.56 14.79
N SER A 100 -8.06 24.10 15.96
CA SER A 100 -7.45 25.32 16.45
C SER A 100 -5.94 25.11 16.66
N HIS A 101 -5.17 26.14 16.32
CA HIS A 101 -3.71 26.28 16.21
C HIS A 101 -2.78 25.22 16.87
N ARG A 102 -1.68 24.91 16.14
CA ARG A 102 -0.49 24.15 16.57
C ARG A 102 -0.05 24.53 18.00
N PHE A 103 -0.05 23.56 18.91
CA PHE A 103 0.57 23.63 20.24
C PHE A 103 0.12 24.80 21.13
N SER A 104 -1.18 25.08 21.27
CA SER A 104 -1.60 25.68 22.53
C SER A 104 -1.67 24.57 23.57
N CYS A 105 -0.74 24.60 24.51
CA CYS A 105 -1.08 24.18 25.86
C CYS A 105 -2.20 25.09 26.40
#